data_AF-A0A388QBK4-F1
#
_entry.id   AF-A0A388QBK4-F1
#
_cell.length_a   1.000
_cell.length_b   1.000
_cell.length_c   1.000
_cell.angle_alpha   90.00
_cell.angle_beta   90.00
_cell.angle_gamma   90.00
#
_symmetry.space_group_name_H-M   'P 1'
#
loop_
_entity.id
_entity.type
_entity.pdbx_description
1 polymer ?
#
loop_
_entity_poly.entity_id
_entity_poly.type
_entity_poly.pdbx_seq_one_letter_code
_entity_poly.pdbx_strand_id
1 'polypeptide(L)'
;MTGNFAPPAADHVAGRTEAETNASGSSALRRGVYFTSLGLAGLGALDSAYLTYVKFAGAHAACAGIGDCETVNNSAFSAIAGVPIAILGLAAYLAIIALFLLERSRPADAEYLRLAAFGVTLIGTIYSGWLTYVEVSILHAICPFCVASAIIISLLFLISVHRMLANADTA
;
A
#
# COMPACT_ATOMS: atom_id res chain seq x y z
N MET A 1 64.97 -13.26 28.48
CA MET A 1 63.78 -12.80 29.24
C MET A 1 63.06 -11.78 28.36
N THR A 2 62.37 -12.24 27.31
CA THR A 2 60.91 -12.50 27.26
C THR A 2 60.05 -11.30 27.64
N GLY A 3 59.32 -10.77 26.66
CA GLY A 3 58.28 -9.77 26.89
C GLY A 3 57.74 -9.13 25.62
N ASN A 4 57.31 -9.94 24.65
CA ASN A 4 56.48 -9.49 23.53
C ASN A 4 55.07 -9.17 24.08
N PHE A 5 54.62 -7.92 23.98
CA PHE A 5 53.28 -7.51 24.40
C PHE A 5 52.54 -6.93 23.18
N ALA A 6 51.79 -7.79 22.50
CA ALA A 6 50.84 -7.40 21.46
C ALA A 6 49.46 -7.17 22.11
N PRO A 7 48.76 -6.05 21.84
CA PRO A 7 47.38 -5.87 22.25
C PRO A 7 46.40 -6.68 21.37
N PRO A 8 45.20 -7.01 21.90
CA PRO A 8 44.32 -8.04 21.36
C PRO A 8 43.43 -7.58 20.20
N ALA A 9 43.19 -8.51 19.28
CA ALA A 9 42.28 -8.44 18.14
C ALA A 9 40.78 -8.53 18.54
N ALA A 10 40.27 -7.57 19.31
CA ALA A 10 38.88 -7.58 19.81
C ALA A 10 37.88 -6.76 18.97
N ASP A 11 38.36 -5.90 18.06
CA ASP A 11 37.50 -4.87 17.44
C ASP A 11 36.73 -5.38 16.20
N HIS A 12 37.13 -6.50 15.62
CA HIS A 12 36.51 -7.04 14.39
C HIS A 12 35.30 -7.95 14.63
N VAL A 13 35.08 -8.44 15.86
CA VAL A 13 33.98 -9.37 16.18
C VAL A 13 32.69 -8.61 16.51
N ALA A 14 32.78 -7.49 17.26
CA ALA A 14 31.61 -6.69 17.64
C ALA A 14 30.84 -6.14 16.42
N GLY A 15 31.55 -5.56 15.44
CA GLY A 15 30.94 -5.00 14.24
C GLY A 15 30.26 -6.02 13.31
N ARG A 16 30.65 -7.30 13.36
CA ARG A 16 30.00 -8.35 12.56
C ARG A 16 28.66 -8.78 13.15
N THR A 17 28.56 -8.89 14.48
CA THR A 17 27.30 -9.15 15.18
C THR A 17 26.29 -8.02 15.03
N GLU A 18 26.73 -6.77 15.00
CA GLU A 18 25.84 -5.62 14.76
C GLU A 18 25.36 -5.57 13.31
N ALA A 19 26.22 -5.85 12.32
CA ALA A 19 25.84 -5.89 10.91
C ALA A 19 24.86 -7.04 10.60
N GLU A 20 25.07 -8.23 11.17
CA GLU A 20 24.15 -9.37 10.99
C GLU A 20 22.83 -9.20 11.75
N THR A 21 22.86 -8.58 12.94
CA THR A 21 21.63 -8.26 13.69
C THR A 21 20.83 -7.16 13.00
N ASN A 22 21.49 -6.15 12.43
CA ASN A 22 20.85 -5.13 11.62
C ASN A 22 20.33 -5.69 10.28
N ALA A 23 21.03 -6.63 9.64
CA ALA A 23 20.57 -7.31 8.42
C ALA A 23 19.39 -8.27 8.67
N SER A 24 19.40 -8.98 9.79
CA SER A 24 18.30 -9.84 10.24
C SER A 24 17.07 -9.02 10.67
N GLY A 25 17.30 -7.94 11.42
CA GLY A 25 16.26 -6.99 11.81
C GLY A 25 15.64 -6.27 10.62
N SER A 26 16.45 -5.80 9.67
CA SER A 26 15.97 -5.14 8.44
C SER A 26 15.29 -6.11 7.47
N SER A 27 15.70 -7.38 7.40
CA SER A 27 15.01 -8.39 6.58
C SER A 27 13.70 -8.90 7.20
N ALA A 28 13.65 -9.06 8.53
CA ALA A 28 12.41 -9.36 9.24
C ALA A 28 11.42 -8.19 9.17
N LEU A 29 11.90 -6.95 9.32
CA LEU A 29 11.08 -5.75 9.16
C LEU A 29 10.62 -5.57 7.71
N ARG A 30 11.49 -5.77 6.71
CA ARG A 30 11.10 -5.75 5.28
C ARG A 30 10.08 -6.84 4.94
N ARG A 31 10.19 -8.04 5.52
CA ARG A 31 9.16 -9.09 5.39
C ARG A 31 7.86 -8.69 6.06
N GLY A 32 7.91 -8.15 7.27
CA GLY A 32 6.73 -7.66 7.99
C GLY A 32 5.98 -6.62 7.16
N VAL A 33 6.68 -5.57 6.71
CA VAL A 33 6.11 -4.51 5.86
C VAL A 33 5.53 -5.08 4.56
N TYR A 34 6.18 -6.07 3.94
CA TYR A 34 5.66 -6.75 2.74
C TYR A 34 4.35 -7.50 3.03
N PHE A 35 4.28 -8.28 4.11
CA PHE A 35 3.05 -8.98 4.47
C PHE A 35 1.94 -8.02 4.88
N THR A 36 2.28 -6.94 5.59
CA THR A 36 1.35 -5.87 5.93
C THR A 36 0.80 -5.20 4.67
N SER A 37 1.65 -4.82 3.70
CA SER A 37 1.18 -4.21 2.46
C SER A 37 0.31 -5.15 1.63
N LEU A 38 0.64 -6.45 1.59
CA LEU A 38 -0.17 -7.46 0.91
C LEU A 38 -1.54 -7.63 1.60
N GLY A 39 -1.57 -7.63 2.94
CA GLY A 39 -2.80 -7.70 3.72
C GLY A 39 -3.68 -6.47 3.50
N LEU A 40 -3.11 -5.27 3.53
CA LEU A 40 -3.84 -4.02 3.26
C LEU A 40 -4.39 -3.99 1.83
N ALA A 41 -3.58 -4.37 0.83
CA ALA A 41 -4.06 -4.43 -0.56
C ALA A 41 -5.15 -5.49 -0.75
N GLY A 42 -5.05 -6.63 -0.05
CA GLY A 42 -6.07 -7.67 -0.03
C GLY A 42 -7.39 -7.19 0.58
N LEU A 43 -7.34 -6.44 1.68
CA LEU A 43 -8.52 -5.82 2.28
C LEU A 43 -9.18 -4.81 1.33
N GLY A 44 -8.39 -3.91 0.73
CA GLY A 44 -8.92 -2.95 -0.25
C GLY A 44 -9.51 -3.63 -1.50
N ALA A 45 -8.93 -4.74 -1.94
CA ALA A 45 -9.48 -5.55 -3.03
C ALA A 45 -10.80 -6.22 -2.63
N LEU A 46 -10.90 -6.75 -1.41
CA LEU A 46 -12.14 -7.32 -0.86
C LEU A 46 -13.24 -6.26 -0.75
N ASP A 47 -12.92 -5.07 -0.23
CA ASP A 47 -13.86 -3.95 -0.16
C ASP A 47 -14.36 -3.57 -1.56
N SER A 48 -13.44 -3.39 -2.52
CA SER A 48 -13.78 -3.06 -3.90
C SER A 48 -14.63 -4.14 -4.58
N ALA A 49 -14.32 -5.42 -4.34
CA ALA A 49 -15.09 -6.54 -4.83
C ALA A 49 -16.49 -6.58 -4.21
N TYR A 50 -16.60 -6.30 -2.90
CA TYR A 50 -17.88 -6.22 -2.20
C TYR A 50 -18.76 -5.11 -2.78
N LEU A 51 -18.25 -3.89 -2.96
CA LEU A 51 -19.04 -2.82 -3.58
C LEU A 51 -19.40 -3.13 -5.04
N THR A 52 -18.53 -3.80 -5.79
CA THR A 52 -18.85 -4.26 -7.15
C THR A 52 -20.01 -5.25 -7.12
N TYR A 53 -19.96 -6.22 -6.21
CA TYR A 53 -21.02 -7.21 -6.05
C TYR A 53 -22.35 -6.54 -5.67
N VAL A 54 -22.35 -5.63 -4.69
CA VAL A 54 -23.54 -4.89 -4.25
C VAL A 54 -24.16 -4.10 -5.40
N LYS A 55 -23.34 -3.43 -6.21
CA LYS A 55 -23.81 -2.67 -7.39
C LYS A 55 -24.44 -3.56 -8.46
N PHE A 56 -23.86 -4.73 -8.71
CA PHE A 56 -24.40 -5.70 -9.67
C PHE A 56 -25.64 -6.45 -9.16
N ALA A 57 -25.67 -6.76 -7.87
CA ALA A 57 -26.80 -7.44 -7.23
C ALA A 57 -28.00 -6.51 -6.98
N GLY A 58 -27.82 -5.19 -7.13
CA GLY A 58 -28.83 -4.20 -6.74
C GLY A 58 -29.18 -4.27 -5.25
N ALA A 59 -28.26 -4.77 -4.44
CA ALA A 59 -28.44 -4.94 -3.01
C ALA A 59 -28.14 -3.62 -2.29
N HIS A 60 -28.73 -3.42 -1.11
CA HIS A 60 -28.38 -2.29 -0.26
C HIS A 60 -26.98 -2.52 0.31
N ALA A 61 -26.10 -1.52 0.19
CA ALA A 61 -24.76 -1.61 0.74
C ALA A 61 -24.85 -1.70 2.28
N ALA A 62 -24.13 -2.66 2.89
CA ALA A 62 -24.08 -2.77 4.35
C ALA A 62 -23.20 -1.68 4.96
N CYS A 63 -23.65 -0.42 4.93
CA CYS A 63 -22.94 0.75 5.46
C CYS A 63 -23.04 0.89 6.99
N ALA A 64 -23.30 -0.21 7.69
CA ALA A 64 -23.52 -0.27 9.14
C ALA A 64 -24.49 0.80 9.71
N GLY A 65 -25.34 1.41 8.87
CA GLY A 65 -26.24 2.51 9.25
C GLY A 65 -25.55 3.83 9.64
N ILE A 66 -24.22 3.94 9.47
CA ILE A 66 -23.43 5.13 9.84
C ILE A 66 -23.14 6.05 8.66
N GLY A 67 -23.41 5.63 7.42
CA GLY A 67 -23.17 6.44 6.23
C GLY A 67 -24.00 6.00 5.02
N ASP A 68 -24.02 6.86 3.99
CA ASP A 68 -24.85 6.71 2.80
C ASP A 68 -24.06 6.17 1.60
N CYS A 69 -23.46 4.98 1.73
CA CYS A 69 -22.72 4.39 0.60
C CYS A 69 -23.60 4.12 -0.61
N GLU A 70 -24.91 3.92 -0.43
CA GLU A 70 -25.83 3.71 -1.53
C GLU A 70 -25.96 4.96 -2.40
N THR A 71 -26.10 6.14 -1.78
CA THR A 71 -26.08 7.44 -2.45
C THR A 71 -24.77 7.65 -3.19
N VAL A 72 -23.63 7.35 -2.55
CA VAL A 72 -22.30 7.46 -3.18
C VAL A 72 -22.16 6.47 -4.35
N ASN A 73 -22.59 5.22 -4.19
CA ASN A 73 -22.42 4.16 -5.19
C ASN A 73 -23.37 4.27 -6.41
N ASN A 74 -24.54 4.87 -6.22
CA ASN A 74 -25.48 5.18 -7.30
C ASN A 74 -25.29 6.57 -7.91
N SER A 75 -24.41 7.40 -7.36
CA SER A 75 -24.14 8.73 -7.90
C SER A 75 -23.46 8.68 -9.28
N ALA A 76 -23.57 9.79 -10.02
CA ALA A 76 -22.82 10.00 -11.27
C ALA A 76 -21.30 9.88 -11.08
N PHE A 77 -20.80 10.12 -9.86
CA PHE A 77 -19.41 9.97 -9.50
C PHE A 77 -18.99 8.53 -9.22
N SER A 78 -19.89 7.55 -9.32
CA SER A 78 -19.60 6.13 -9.12
C SER A 78 -19.32 5.37 -10.43
N ALA A 79 -19.36 6.07 -11.56
CA ALA A 79 -18.87 5.57 -12.83
C ALA A 79 -18.09 6.67 -13.58
N ILE A 80 -16.94 6.32 -14.13
CA ILE A 80 -16.18 7.20 -15.04
C ILE A 80 -16.33 6.61 -16.43
N ALA A 81 -16.93 7.37 -17.35
CA ALA A 81 -17.19 6.93 -18.72
C ALA A 81 -17.94 5.57 -18.81
N GLY A 82 -18.83 5.29 -17.85
CA GLY A 82 -19.58 4.03 -17.75
C GLY A 82 -18.86 2.90 -17.01
N VAL A 83 -17.59 3.09 -16.60
CA VAL A 83 -16.84 2.10 -15.81
C VAL A 83 -17.05 2.36 -14.31
N PRO A 84 -17.60 1.40 -13.54
CA PRO A 84 -17.74 1.53 -12.11
C PRO A 84 -16.39 1.71 -11.42
N ILE A 85 -16.32 2.66 -10.50
CA ILE A 85 -15.08 2.97 -9.79
C ILE A 85 -14.63 1.84 -8.86
N ALA A 86 -15.57 1.02 -8.40
CA ALA A 86 -15.26 -0.21 -7.69
C ALA A 86 -14.37 -1.16 -8.51
N ILE A 87 -14.54 -1.21 -9.84
CA ILE A 87 -13.69 -2.01 -10.74
C ILE A 87 -12.31 -1.38 -10.87
N LEU A 88 -12.23 -0.05 -10.98
CA LEU A 88 -10.95 0.67 -11.03
C LEU A 88 -10.15 0.49 -9.74
N GLY A 89 -10.82 0.57 -8.58
CA GLY A 89 -10.21 0.29 -7.28
C GLY A 89 -9.70 -1.14 -7.19
N LEU A 90 -10.51 -2.13 -7.59
CA LEU A 90 -10.10 -3.53 -7.64
C LEU A 90 -8.88 -3.72 -8.55
N ALA A 91 -8.89 -3.15 -9.76
CA ALA A 91 -7.78 -3.21 -10.69
C ALA A 91 -6.51 -2.58 -10.11
N ALA A 92 -6.63 -1.45 -9.41
CA ALA A 92 -5.50 -0.80 -8.75
C ALA A 92 -4.91 -1.68 -7.63
N TYR A 93 -5.74 -2.26 -6.75
CA TYR A 93 -5.25 -3.15 -5.70
C TYR A 93 -4.61 -4.42 -6.26
N LEU A 94 -5.19 -5.02 -7.30
CA LEU A 94 -4.60 -6.17 -7.98
C LEU A 94 -3.26 -5.82 -8.65
N ALA A 95 -3.16 -4.64 -9.27
CA ALA A 95 -1.91 -4.15 -9.83
C ALA A 95 -0.84 -3.99 -8.75
N ILE A 96 -1.19 -3.43 -7.58
CA ILE A 96 -0.25 -3.31 -6.45
C ILE A 96 0.21 -4.68 -5.97
N ILE A 97 -0.70 -5.63 -5.77
CA ILE A 97 -0.35 -7.01 -5.38
C ILE A 97 0.58 -7.65 -6.41
N ALA A 98 0.28 -7.52 -7.70
CA ALA A 98 1.10 -8.04 -8.78
C ALA A 98 2.49 -7.41 -8.78
N LEU A 99 2.59 -6.08 -8.62
CA LEU A 99 3.87 -5.36 -8.54
C LEU A 99 4.73 -5.86 -7.37
N PHE A 100 4.14 -6.07 -6.20
CA PHE A 100 4.86 -6.62 -5.04
C PHE A 100 5.35 -8.06 -5.29
N LEU A 101 4.54 -8.91 -5.93
CA LEU A 101 4.92 -10.29 -6.27
C LEU A 101 6.01 -10.34 -7.35
N LEU A 102 5.92 -9.47 -8.36
CA LEU A 102 6.92 -9.38 -9.42
C LEU A 102 8.24 -8.81 -8.88
N GLU A 103 8.23 -7.86 -7.93
CA GLU A 103 9.47 -7.29 -7.36
C GLU A 103 10.28 -8.37 -6.64
N ARG A 104 9.58 -9.32 -6.00
CA ARG A 104 10.22 -10.48 -5.37
C ARG A 104 10.77 -11.48 -6.37
N SER A 105 10.12 -11.63 -7.52
CA SER A 105 10.47 -12.64 -8.53
C SER A 105 11.52 -12.15 -9.53
N ARG A 106 11.60 -10.84 -9.77
CA ARG A 106 12.46 -10.18 -10.76
C ARG A 106 13.22 -9.01 -10.13
N PRO A 107 14.27 -9.26 -9.33
CA PRO A 107 15.06 -8.18 -8.72
C PRO A 107 15.80 -7.32 -9.76
N ALA A 108 16.04 -7.83 -10.97
CA ALA A 108 16.66 -7.10 -12.07
C ALA A 108 15.79 -5.91 -12.57
N ASP A 109 14.47 -6.03 -12.45
CA ASP A 109 13.50 -5.02 -12.92
C ASP A 109 12.95 -4.19 -11.74
N ALA A 110 13.56 -4.31 -10.55
CA ALA A 110 13.03 -3.73 -9.32
C ALA A 110 12.88 -2.19 -9.38
N GLU A 111 13.72 -1.50 -10.14
CA GLU A 111 13.63 -0.04 -10.30
C GLU A 111 12.36 0.37 -11.07
N TYR A 112 12.09 -0.28 -12.20
CA TYR A 112 10.87 -0.06 -12.98
C TYR A 112 9.61 -0.40 -12.19
N LEU A 113 9.64 -1.50 -11.44
CA LEU A 113 8.50 -1.91 -10.60
C LEU A 113 8.23 -0.94 -9.45
N ARG A 114 9.28 -0.39 -8.82
CA ARG A 114 9.11 0.66 -7.81
C ARG A 114 8.50 1.92 -8.41
N LEU A 115 8.96 2.32 -9.59
CA LEU A 115 8.40 3.47 -10.31
C LEU A 115 6.91 3.24 -10.66
N ALA A 116 6.57 2.02 -11.11
CA ALA A 116 5.19 1.65 -11.39
C ALA A 116 4.33 1.64 -10.11
N ALA A 117 4.83 1.07 -9.01
CA ALA A 117 4.14 1.09 -7.72
C ALA A 117 3.91 2.53 -7.21
N PHE A 118 4.90 3.40 -7.35
CA PHE A 118 4.78 4.83 -7.05
C PHE A 118 3.71 5.49 -7.93
N GLY A 119 3.71 5.23 -9.24
CA GLY A 119 2.71 5.77 -10.15
C GLY A 119 1.29 5.34 -9.80
N VAL A 120 1.07 4.04 -9.55
CA VAL A 120 -0.26 3.50 -9.20
C VAL A 120 -0.74 4.07 -7.86
N THR A 121 0.13 4.12 -6.85
CA THR A 121 -0.22 4.65 -5.53
C THR A 121 -0.44 6.17 -5.54
N LEU A 122 0.32 6.93 -6.35
CA LEU A 122 0.11 8.36 -6.56
C LEU A 122 -1.25 8.64 -7.20
N ILE A 123 -1.56 7.94 -8.29
CA ILE A 123 -2.86 8.06 -8.97
C ILE A 123 -3.99 7.68 -7.99
N GLY A 124 -3.83 6.58 -7.26
CA GLY A 124 -4.80 6.15 -6.25
C GLY A 124 -5.01 7.17 -5.13
N THR A 125 -3.94 7.83 -4.68
CA THR A 125 -4.01 8.87 -3.64
C THR A 125 -4.70 10.14 -4.15
N ILE A 126 -4.35 10.61 -5.35
CA ILE A 126 -5.02 11.76 -5.99
C ILE A 126 -6.51 11.45 -6.18
N TYR A 127 -6.80 10.26 -6.68
CA TYR A 127 -8.17 9.81 -6.90
C TYR A 127 -8.97 9.72 -5.60
N SER A 128 -8.35 9.21 -4.55
CA SER A 128 -8.93 9.17 -3.20
C SER A 128 -9.21 10.56 -2.64
N GLY A 129 -8.29 11.52 -2.83
CA GLY A 129 -8.51 12.91 -2.45
C GLY A 129 -9.66 13.56 -3.22
N TRP A 130 -9.77 13.26 -4.52
CA TRP A 130 -10.89 13.70 -5.34
C TRP A 130 -12.24 13.16 -4.85
N LEU A 131 -12.33 11.87 -4.54
CA LEU A 131 -13.55 11.28 -3.98
C LEU A 131 -13.92 11.89 -2.63
N THR A 132 -12.95 12.09 -1.75
CA THR A 132 -13.17 12.74 -0.45
C THR A 132 -13.73 14.16 -0.64
N TYR A 133 -13.21 14.90 -1.62
CA TYR A 133 -13.74 16.22 -1.97
C TYR A 133 -15.20 16.15 -2.45
N VAL A 134 -15.52 15.21 -3.34
CA VAL A 134 -16.89 15.00 -3.86
C VAL A 134 -17.87 14.63 -2.75
N GLU A 135 -17.48 13.74 -1.83
CA GLU A 135 -18.30 13.31 -0.70
C GLU A 135 -18.70 14.49 0.20
N VAL A 136 -17.74 15.34 0.54
CA VAL A 136 -17.96 16.48 1.46
C VAL A 136 -18.67 17.65 0.76
N SER A 137 -18.25 17.99 -0.46
CA SER A 137 -18.70 19.23 -1.12
C SER A 137 -19.96 19.07 -1.97
N ILE A 138 -20.16 17.89 -2.57
CA ILE A 138 -21.25 17.68 -3.53
C ILE A 138 -22.37 16.85 -2.89
N LEU A 139 -22.03 15.68 -2.35
CA LEU A 139 -23.02 14.74 -1.87
C LEU A 139 -23.44 14.99 -0.41
N HIS A 140 -22.59 15.62 0.41
CA HIS A 140 -22.77 15.74 1.86
C HIS A 140 -23.03 14.38 2.54
N ALA A 141 -22.49 13.30 1.96
CA ALA A 141 -22.66 11.92 2.40
C ALA A 141 -21.30 11.24 2.47
N ILE A 142 -21.06 10.52 3.57
CA ILE A 142 -19.79 9.83 3.83
C ILE A 142 -19.97 8.34 3.60
N CYS A 143 -19.13 7.75 2.75
CA CYS A 143 -19.07 6.32 2.56
C CYS A 143 -17.90 5.73 3.38
N PRO A 144 -18.16 4.98 4.47
CA PRO A 144 -17.09 4.41 5.30
C PRO A 144 -16.16 3.48 4.51
N PHE A 145 -16.65 2.76 3.50
CA PHE A 145 -15.81 1.91 2.65
C PHE A 145 -14.87 2.72 1.75
N CYS A 146 -15.33 3.85 1.21
CA CYS A 146 -14.50 4.74 0.40
C CYS A 146 -13.41 5.38 1.26
N VAL A 147 -13.75 5.82 2.48
CA VAL A 147 -12.77 6.34 3.45
C VAL A 147 -11.79 5.25 3.91
N ALA A 148 -12.26 4.02 4.15
CA ALA A 148 -11.37 2.90 4.49
C ALA A 148 -10.37 2.63 3.37
N SER A 149 -10.84 2.55 2.12
CA SER A 149 -9.99 2.39 0.94
C SER A 149 -9.00 3.56 0.77
N ALA A 150 -9.44 4.79 1.04
CA ALA A 150 -8.60 5.99 1.04
C ALA A 150 -7.43 5.90 2.03
N ILE A 151 -7.72 5.44 3.26
CA ILE A 151 -6.71 5.22 4.29
C ILE A 151 -5.76 4.11 3.85
N ILE A 152 -6.28 2.99 3.34
CA ILE A 152 -5.48 1.87 2.87
C ILE A 152 -4.51 2.33 1.77
N ILE A 153 -4.98 2.99 0.71
CA ILE A 153 -4.10 3.40 -0.40
C ILE A 153 -3.06 4.44 0.05
N SER A 154 -3.44 5.34 0.96
CA SER A 154 -2.53 6.34 1.54
C SER A 154 -1.42 5.68 2.37
N LEU A 155 -1.77 4.66 3.16
CA LEU A 155 -0.79 3.87 3.92
C LEU A 155 0.16 3.10 2.98
N LEU A 156 -0.37 2.48 1.91
CA LEU A 156 0.46 1.81 0.90
C LEU A 156 1.39 2.78 0.16
N PHE A 157 0.93 4.00 -0.13
CA PHE A 157 1.73 5.07 -0.72
C PHE A 157 2.87 5.47 0.23
N LEU A 158 2.58 5.76 1.50
CA LEU A 158 3.59 6.11 2.49
C LEU A 158 4.65 5.01 2.67
N ILE A 159 4.24 3.74 2.73
CA ILE A 159 5.16 2.60 2.81
C ILE A 159 6.06 2.54 1.57
N SER A 160 5.49 2.72 0.38
CA SER A 160 6.23 2.71 -0.90
C SER A 160 7.24 3.86 -0.97
N VAL A 161 6.82 5.07 -0.59
CA VAL A 161 7.67 6.26 -0.55
C VAL A 161 8.81 6.11 0.44
N HIS A 162 8.53 5.65 1.67
CA HIS A 162 9.58 5.42 2.67
C HIS A 162 10.60 4.38 2.21
N ARG A 163 10.16 3.29 1.56
CA ARG A 163 11.06 2.31 0.96
C ARG A 163 11.93 2.90 -0.14
N MET A 164 11.40 3.84 -0.92
CA MET A 164 12.13 4.48 -2.01
C MET A 164 13.18 5.47 -1.47
N LEU A 165 12.80 6.34 -0.53
CA LEU A 165 13.70 7.32 0.09
C LEU A 165 14.83 6.65 0.87
N ALA A 166 14.54 5.58 1.63
CA ALA A 166 15.57 4.85 2.38
C ALA A 166 16.65 4.20 1.49
N ASN A 167 16.38 3.97 0.20
CA ASN A 167 17.39 3.49 -0.75
C ASN A 167 18.11 4.65 -1.46
N ALA A 168 17.52 5.86 -1.49
CA ALA A 168 18.12 7.04 -2.10
C ALA A 168 19.22 7.65 -1.22
N ASP A 169 19.05 7.60 0.12
CA ASP A 169 20.07 8.08 1.07
C ASP A 169 21.37 7.24 1.07
N THR A 170 21.34 6.06 0.44
CA THR A 170 22.49 5.13 0.37
C THR A 170 23.29 5.22 -0.93
N ALA A 171 22.93 6.12 -1.86
CA ALA A 171 23.62 6.35 -3.13
C ALA A 171 24.44 7.64 -3.10
#